data_AF-A0A1I3LLX0-F1
#
_entry.id   AF-A0A1I3LLX0-F1
#
_cell.length_a   1.000
_cell.length_b   1.000
_cell.length_c   1.000
_cell.angle_alpha   90.00
_cell.angle_beta   90.00
_cell.angle_gamma   90.00
#
_symmetry.space_group_name_H-M   'P 1'
#
loop_
_entity.id
_entity.type
_entity.pdbx_description
1 polymer ?
#
loop_
_entity_poly.entity_id
_entity_poly.type
_entity_poly.pdbx_seq_one_letter_code
_entity_poly.pdbx_strand_id
1 'polypeptide(L)' 'MTTDYDPIAELYKRSKQTPWRSHLECFTLLKTIGDVSGLSVLDVACGEGFYTRLHNCPAISRTVSTG' A
#
# COMPACT_ATOMS: atom_id res chain seq x y z
N MET A 1 19.64 3.40 -10.15
CA MET A 1 18.59 2.93 -11.09
C MET A 1 17.32 3.65 -10.68
N THR A 2 16.95 4.68 -11.42
CA THR A 2 15.69 5.40 -11.18
C THR A 2 14.62 4.68 -11.98
N THR A 3 13.69 4.03 -11.30
CA THR A 3 12.61 3.29 -11.96
C THR A 3 11.45 4.25 -12.18
N ASP A 4 11.10 4.49 -13.43
CA ASP A 4 9.94 5.30 -13.81
C ASP A 4 8.69 4.41 -13.89
N TYR A 5 7.72 4.70 -13.03
CA TYR A 5 6.44 3.99 -12.96
C TYR A 5 5.30 4.75 -13.66
N ASP A 6 5.51 5.99 -14.10
CA ASP A 6 4.49 6.82 -14.74
C ASP A 6 3.84 6.12 -15.95
N PRO A 7 4.59 5.43 -16.84
CA PRO A 7 4.00 4.75 -18.00
C PRO A 7 3.04 3.61 -17.63
N ILE A 8 3.19 3.04 -16.44
CA ILE A 8 2.42 1.86 -15.99
C ILE A 8 1.54 2.13 -14.78
N ALA A 9 1.46 3.38 -14.29
CA ALA A 9 0.76 3.71 -13.04
C ALA A 9 -0.70 3.21 -13.05
N GLU A 10 -1.43 3.45 -14.13
CA GLU A 10 -2.83 3.04 -14.28
C GLU A 10 -2.98 1.50 -14.40
N LEU A 11 -2.05 0.84 -15.10
CA LEU A 11 -2.02 -0.63 -15.20
C LEU A 11 -1.73 -1.26 -13.84
N TYR A 12 -0.80 -0.68 -13.09
CA TYR A 12 -0.42 -1.13 -11.76
C TYR A 12 -1.58 -0.96 -10.78
N LYS A 13 -2.27 0.17 -10.79
CA LYS A 13 -3.49 0.40 -10.02
C LYS A 13 -4.57 -0.64 -10.32
N ARG A 14 -4.85 -0.91 -11.59
CA ARG A 14 -5.84 -1.95 -11.98
C ARG A 14 -5.42 -3.34 -11.54
N SER A 15 -4.11 -3.65 -11.58
CA SER A 15 -3.62 -4.97 -11.16
C SER A 15 -3.93 -5.27 -9.68
N LYS A 16 -4.09 -4.26 -8.82
CA LYS A 16 -4.50 -4.44 -7.41
C LYS A 16 -5.93 -4.97 -7.25
N GLN A 17 -6.75 -4.91 -8.30
CA GLN A 17 -8.10 -5.50 -8.34
C GLN A 17 -8.10 -7.00 -8.69
N THR A 18 -6.95 -7.54 -9.14
CA THR A 18 -6.87 -8.96 -9.47
C THR A 18 -7.12 -9.84 -8.24
N PRO A 19 -7.81 -10.99 -8.37
CA PRO A 19 -8.23 -11.79 -7.22
C PRO A 19 -7.09 -12.21 -6.29
N TRP A 20 -5.92 -12.53 -6.84
CA TRP A 20 -4.78 -12.94 -6.03
C TRP A 20 -4.22 -11.78 -5.19
N ARG A 21 -4.22 -10.54 -5.70
CA ARG A 21 -3.75 -9.38 -4.92
C ARG A 21 -4.73 -9.00 -3.83
N SER A 22 -6.03 -9.06 -4.14
CA SER A 22 -7.08 -8.71 -3.18
C SER A 22 -7.28 -9.78 -2.10
N HIS A 23 -7.16 -11.06 -2.42
CA HIS A 23 -7.47 -12.15 -1.48
C HIS A 23 -6.25 -12.85 -0.89
N LEU A 24 -5.10 -12.86 -1.57
CA LEU A 24 -3.89 -13.53 -1.07
C LEU A 24 -2.85 -12.53 -0.58
N GLU A 25 -2.40 -11.62 -1.45
CA GLU A 25 -1.36 -10.62 -1.11
C GLU A 25 -1.84 -9.72 0.03
N CYS A 26 -3.01 -9.11 -0.14
CA CYS A 26 -3.60 -8.23 0.87
C CYS A 26 -3.87 -8.97 2.18
N PHE A 27 -4.53 -10.13 2.14
CA PHE A 27 -4.80 -10.92 3.36
C PHE A 27 -3.52 -11.28 4.11
N THR A 28 -2.50 -11.75 3.39
CA THR A 28 -1.22 -12.14 3.99
C THR A 28 -0.54 -10.94 4.61
N LEU A 29 -0.45 -9.82 3.87
CA LEU A 29 0.16 -8.59 4.35
C LEU A 29 -0.52 -8.07 5.63
N LEU A 30 -1.84 -7.94 5.61
CA LEU A 30 -2.62 -7.44 6.75
C LEU A 30 -2.48 -8.37 7.97
N LYS A 31 -2.50 -9.69 7.74
CA LYS A 31 -2.33 -10.68 8.81
C LYS A 31 -0.93 -10.67 9.41
N THR A 32 0.11 -10.43 8.60
CA THR A 32 1.50 -10.37 9.07
C THR A 32 1.80 -9.09 9.83
N ILE A 33 1.26 -7.95 9.38
CA ILE A 33 1.46 -6.65 10.05
C ILE A 33 0.73 -6.59 11.39
N GLY A 34 -0.48 -7.15 11.47
CA GLY A 34 -1.29 -7.12 12.69
C GLY A 34 -1.89 -5.73 12.97
N ASP A 35 -2.22 -5.47 14.24
CA ASP A 35 -2.74 -4.17 14.66
C ASP A 35 -1.62 -3.14 14.80
N VAL A 36 -1.81 -2.00 14.14
CA VAL A 36 -0.86 -0.87 14.13
C VAL A 36 -1.47 0.40 14.70
N SER A 37 -2.61 0.29 15.39
CA SER A 37 -3.30 1.41 16.01
C SER A 37 -2.40 2.13 17.02
N GLY A 38 -2.30 3.45 16.88
CA GLY A 38 -1.46 4.30 17.75
C GLY A 38 0.04 4.28 17.42
N LEU A 39 0.47 3.52 16.40
CA LEU A 39 1.86 3.52 15.94
C LEU A 39 2.11 4.52 14.81
N SER A 40 3.35 4.96 14.69
CA SER A 40 3.81 5.68 13.49
C SER A 40 4.21 4.67 12.42
N VAL A 41 3.45 4.61 11.33
CA VAL A 41 3.65 3.65 10.23
C VAL A 41 4.20 4.37 8.99
N LEU A 42 5.20 3.77 8.35
CA LEU A 42 5.78 4.22 7.08
C LEU A 42 5.49 3.18 5.98
N ASP A 43 4.71 3.58 4.98
CA ASP A 43 4.43 2.79 3.77
C ASP A 43 5.43 3.20 2.67
N VAL A 44 6.40 2.33 2.37
CA VAL A 44 7.46 2.57 1.38
C VAL A 44 7.02 2.00 0.03
N ALA A 45 7.26 2.75 -1.05
CA ALA A 45 6.74 2.43 -2.39
C ALA A 45 5.21 2.35 -2.42
N CYS A 46 4.56 3.29 -1.73
CA CYS A 46 3.11 3.30 -1.52
C CYS A 46 2.28 3.40 -2.81
N GLY A 47 2.88 3.78 -3.95
CA GLY A 47 2.18 4.00 -5.20
C GLY A 47 1.04 5.01 -4.98
N GLU A 48 -0.19 4.67 -5.42
CA GLU A 48 -1.35 5.51 -5.12
C GLU A 48 -1.80 5.49 -3.65
N GLY A 49 -1.18 4.73 -2.74
CA GLY A 49 -1.54 4.61 -1.33
C GLY A 49 -2.59 3.53 -1.03
N PHE A 50 -2.61 2.44 -1.80
CA PHE A 50 -3.62 1.38 -1.71
C PHE A 50 -3.70 0.73 -0.32
N TYR A 51 -2.57 0.26 0.23
CA TYR A 51 -2.54 -0.38 1.54
C TYR A 51 -2.74 0.60 2.69
N THR A 52 -2.11 1.77 2.61
CA THR A 52 -2.33 2.85 3.58
C THR A 52 -3.83 3.15 3.79
N ARG A 53 -4.63 3.20 2.72
CA ARG A 53 -6.09 3.43 2.84
C ARG A 53 -6.88 2.24 3.35
N LEU A 54 -6.49 1.02 2.99
CA LEU A 54 -7.14 -0.19 3.50
C LEU A 54 -7.03 -0.29 5.04
N HIS A 55 -5.96 0.24 5.61
CA HIS A 55 -5.76 0.26 7.05
C HIS A 55 -6.65 1.25 7.80
N ASN A 56 -7.32 2.20 7.13
CA ASN A 56 -8.24 3.22 7.66
C ASN A 56 -7.93 3.63 9.12
N CYS A 57 -6.65 3.86 9.41
CA CYS A 57 -6.14 3.94 10.76
C CYS A 57 -6.27 5.41 11.22
N PRO A 58 -6.93 5.71 12.35
CA PRO A 58 -6.94 7.05 12.92
C PRO A 58 -5.54 7.50 13.40
N ALA A 59 -4.55 6.60 13.36
CA ALA A 59 -3.17 6.89 13.70
C ALA A 59 -2.48 7.61 12.53
N ILE A 60 -2.06 8.83 12.81
CA ILE A 60 -1.28 9.74 11.96
C ILE A 60 -0.28 8.96 11.10
N SER A 61 -0.63 8.75 9.84
CA SER A 61 0.24 8.12 8.85
C SER A 61 1.12 9.21 8.25
N ARG A 62 2.41 9.27 8.61
CA ARG A 62 3.37 10.09 7.86
C ARG A 62 3.76 9.31 6.62
N THR A 63 2.91 9.34 5.60
CA THR A 63 3.21 8.78 4.28
C THR A 63 4.29 9.65 3.64
N VAL A 64 5.53 9.16 3.62
CA VAL A 64 6.61 9.78 2.84
C VAL A 64 6.62 9.07 1.48
N SER A 65 5.89 9.65 0.53
CA SER A 65 6.04 9.27 -0.88
C SER A 65 7.33 9.92 -1.38
N THR A 66 8.38 9.12 -1.56
CA THR A 66 9.54 9.55 -2.34
C THR A 66 9.15 9.38 -3.81
N GLY A 67 8.62 10.46 -4.40
CA GLY A 67 8.53 10.63 -5.84
C GLY A 67 9.91 10.88 -6.45
#